data_AF-A0A368EWH9-F1
#
_entry.id   AF-A0A368EWH9-F1
#
_cell.length_a   1.000
_cell.length_b   1.000
_cell.length_c   1.000
_cell.angle_alpha   90.00
_cell.angle_beta   90.00
_cell.angle_gamma   90.00
#
_symmetry.space_group_name_H-M   'P 1'
#
loop_
_entity.id
_entity.type
_entity.pdbx_description
1 polymer ?
#
loop_
_entity_poly.entity_id
_entity_poly.type
_entity_poly.pdbx_seq_one_letter_code
_entity_poly.pdbx_strand_id
1 'polypeptide(L)'
;MRLTPVGYATLTHQLLTWRIPLVVVLEGGYFLDSVAMDFKWVAKALLGHGIPPVPLEPLNAALPHVINRIHAEYGAVYPTLGMIRELKRRLSPYDEEEEKVEYDGTREFSLPCPTRGLYAEREDHVILAFKEELQRIVSGYEQNRAYKSVQYEFQEDQPLYCTVSGNSVTLKISKGTKGAADLL
;
A
#
# COMPACT_ATOMS: atom_id res chain seq x y z
N MET A 1 -10.82 -1.68 8.02
CA MET A 1 -9.91 -1.77 6.84
C MET A 1 -10.13 -3.12 6.17
N ARG A 2 -9.88 -3.24 4.85
CA ARG A 2 -10.08 -4.48 4.07
C ARG A 2 -8.77 -4.95 3.42
N LEU A 3 -7.68 -4.97 4.19
CA LEU A 3 -6.40 -5.46 3.71
C LEU A 3 -6.44 -6.99 3.67
N THR A 4 -5.93 -7.58 2.58
CA THR A 4 -5.97 -9.04 2.36
C THR A 4 -4.63 -9.70 2.72
N PRO A 5 -4.61 -11.02 2.97
CA PRO A 5 -3.36 -11.75 3.24
C PRO A 5 -2.26 -11.55 2.21
N VAL A 6 -2.60 -11.61 0.92
CA VAL A 6 -1.65 -11.33 -0.17
C VAL A 6 -1.23 -9.86 -0.18
N GLY A 7 -2.11 -8.93 0.23
CA GLY A 7 -1.73 -7.54 0.45
C GLY A 7 -0.57 -7.37 1.44
N TYR A 8 -0.64 -8.04 2.60
CA TYR A 8 0.48 -8.05 3.56
C TYR A 8 1.75 -8.67 2.98
N ALA A 9 1.63 -9.75 2.21
CA ALA A 9 2.76 -10.38 1.54
C ALA A 9 3.39 -9.44 0.49
N THR A 10 2.59 -8.71 -0.28
CA THR A 10 3.08 -7.71 -1.25
C THR A 10 3.84 -6.59 -0.55
N LEU A 11 3.31 -6.05 0.56
CA LEU A 11 4.01 -5.02 1.35
C LEU A 11 5.33 -5.57 1.92
N THR A 12 5.32 -6.81 2.42
CA THR A 12 6.54 -7.48 2.89
C THR A 12 7.56 -7.65 1.77
N HIS A 13 7.12 -8.08 0.58
CA HIS A 13 7.97 -8.23 -0.58
C HIS A 13 8.60 -6.90 -1.02
N GLN A 14 7.85 -5.80 -0.98
CA GLN A 14 8.38 -4.46 -1.25
C GLN A 14 9.49 -4.04 -0.28
N LEU A 15 9.41 -4.44 0.99
CA LEU A 15 10.50 -4.19 1.95
C LEU A 15 11.71 -5.09 1.66
N LEU A 16 11.49 -6.33 1.24
CA LEU A 16 12.58 -7.27 0.92
C LEU A 16 13.42 -6.83 -0.30
N THR A 17 12.90 -5.98 -1.20
CA THR A 17 13.67 -5.47 -2.35
C THR A 17 14.87 -4.61 -1.94
N TRP A 18 14.85 -4.07 -0.72
CA TRP A 18 15.94 -3.29 -0.13
C TRP A 18 17.16 -4.14 0.21
N ARG A 19 17.02 -5.48 0.17
CA ARG A 19 18.08 -6.46 0.45
C ARG A 19 18.76 -6.27 1.82
N ILE A 20 17.98 -5.82 2.80
CA ILE A 20 18.38 -5.74 4.21
C ILE A 20 17.72 -6.87 5.01
N PRO A 21 18.32 -7.35 6.11
CA PRO A 21 17.66 -8.29 7.02
C PRO A 21 16.35 -7.70 7.54
N LEU A 22 15.25 -8.45 7.42
CA LEU A 22 13.92 -8.04 7.85
C LEU A 22 13.41 -8.97 8.95
N VAL A 23 12.87 -8.37 10.03
CA VAL A 23 12.17 -9.08 11.10
C VAL A 23 10.74 -8.55 11.18
N VAL A 24 9.76 -9.44 11.24
CA VAL A 24 8.34 -9.10 11.41
C VAL A 24 7.93 -9.47 12.83
N VAL A 25 7.42 -8.50 13.58
CA VAL A 25 6.94 -8.67 14.96
C VAL A 25 5.42 -8.59 14.97
N LEU A 26 4.75 -9.57 15.59
CA LEU A 26 3.29 -9.57 15.71
C LEU A 26 2.85 -8.54 16.75
N GLU A 27 2.00 -7.61 16.33
CA GLU A 27 1.42 -6.57 17.18
C GLU A 27 -0.06 -6.90 17.48
N GLY A 28 -0.98 -6.15 16.88
CA GLY A 28 -2.43 -6.39 16.99
C GLY A 28 -2.95 -7.43 16.00
N GLY A 29 -4.25 -7.73 16.11
CA GLY A 29 -4.93 -8.69 15.25
C GLY A 29 -5.92 -9.51 16.06
N TYR A 30 -7.21 -9.21 15.89
CA TYR A 30 -8.26 -9.75 16.77
C TYR A 30 -9.14 -10.80 16.10
N PHE A 31 -8.91 -11.07 14.81
CA PHE A 31 -9.59 -12.13 14.08
C PHE A 31 -8.56 -13.20 13.69
N LEU A 32 -8.45 -14.25 14.52
CA LEU A 32 -7.36 -15.23 14.46
C LEU A 32 -7.24 -15.93 13.10
N ASP A 33 -8.37 -16.21 12.43
CA ASP A 33 -8.36 -16.86 11.11
C ASP A 33 -7.65 -15.96 10.07
N SER A 34 -7.91 -14.65 10.09
CA SER A 34 -7.21 -13.69 9.22
C SER A 34 -5.74 -13.60 9.61
N VAL A 35 -5.43 -13.41 10.90
CA VAL A 35 -4.04 -13.28 11.37
C VAL A 35 -3.20 -14.49 10.96
N ALA A 36 -3.73 -15.71 11.10
CA ALA A 36 -3.05 -16.93 10.69
C ALA A 36 -2.81 -16.96 9.17
N MET A 37 -3.79 -16.53 8.38
CA MET A 37 -3.67 -16.49 6.93
C MET A 37 -2.71 -15.39 6.45
N ASP A 38 -2.78 -14.20 7.06
CA ASP A 38 -1.90 -13.07 6.83
C ASP A 38 -0.45 -13.49 7.09
N PHE A 39 -0.18 -14.11 8.25
CA PHE A 39 1.14 -14.63 8.60
C PHE A 39 1.63 -15.70 7.64
N LYS A 40 0.77 -16.64 7.21
CA LYS A 40 1.13 -17.66 6.21
C LYS A 40 1.67 -17.02 4.93
N TRP A 41 1.03 -15.96 4.45
CA TRP A 41 1.44 -15.27 3.23
C TRP A 41 2.65 -14.36 3.42
N VAL A 42 2.77 -13.69 4.57
CA VAL A 42 4.00 -12.96 4.96
C VAL A 42 5.20 -13.92 5.05
N ALA A 43 5.04 -15.09 5.67
CA ALA A 43 6.09 -16.10 5.76
C ALA A 43 6.50 -16.62 4.37
N LYS A 44 5.55 -16.86 3.47
CA LYS A 44 5.85 -17.18 2.06
C LYS A 44 6.71 -16.10 1.40
N ALA A 45 6.38 -14.82 1.60
CA ALA A 45 7.18 -13.71 1.06
C ALA A 45 8.61 -13.71 1.62
N LEU A 46 8.76 -13.86 2.95
CA LEU A 46 10.06 -13.94 3.63
C LEU A 46 10.92 -15.11 3.14
N LEU A 47 10.28 -16.25 2.82
CA LEU A 47 10.95 -17.44 2.26
C LEU A 47 11.23 -17.34 0.76
N GLY A 48 10.88 -16.21 0.11
CA GLY A 48 11.12 -15.99 -1.31
C GLY A 48 10.17 -16.76 -2.23
N HIS A 49 9.03 -17.25 -1.73
CA HIS A 49 8.02 -17.89 -2.57
C HIS A 49 7.31 -16.86 -3.45
N GLY A 50 6.80 -17.32 -4.60
CA GLY A 50 5.94 -16.50 -5.46
C GLY A 50 4.66 -16.06 -4.73
N ILE A 51 4.31 -14.79 -4.91
CA ILE A 51 3.14 -14.16 -4.31
C ILE A 51 2.14 -13.84 -5.44
N PRO A 52 0.85 -14.22 -5.31
CA PRO A 52 -0.19 -13.85 -6.25
C PRO A 52 -0.26 -12.33 -6.41
N PRO A 53 -0.61 -11.80 -7.58
CA PRO A 53 -0.82 -10.37 -7.70
C PRO A 53 -2.07 -9.93 -6.95
N VAL A 54 -1.95 -8.78 -6.30
CA VAL A 54 -3.10 -8.06 -5.73
C VAL A 54 -3.86 -7.38 -6.86
N PRO A 55 -5.20 -7.56 -6.96
CA PRO A 55 -6.00 -6.83 -7.93
C PRO A 55 -5.92 -5.32 -7.67
N LEU A 56 -5.75 -4.54 -8.73
CA LEU A 56 -5.76 -3.08 -8.65
C LEU A 56 -7.21 -2.61 -8.59
N GLU A 57 -7.56 -1.93 -7.49
CA GLU A 57 -8.86 -1.29 -7.30
C GLU A 57 -8.69 0.24 -7.35
N PRO A 58 -9.72 1.01 -7.73
CA PRO A 58 -9.69 2.46 -7.61
C PRO A 58 -9.32 2.88 -6.19
N LEU A 59 -8.45 3.87 -6.06
CA LEU A 59 -8.03 4.37 -4.77
C LEU A 59 -9.25 4.94 -4.02
N ASN A 60 -9.34 4.70 -2.72
CA ASN A 60 -10.37 5.33 -1.89
C ASN A 60 -10.24 6.86 -2.02
N ALA A 61 -11.34 7.56 -2.26
CA ALA A 61 -11.36 9.01 -2.49
C ALA A 61 -10.75 9.83 -1.33
N ALA A 62 -10.70 9.29 -0.11
CA ALA A 62 -10.05 9.94 1.02
C ALA A 62 -8.51 9.87 0.98
N LEU A 63 -7.91 8.85 0.34
CA LEU A 63 -6.47 8.62 0.36
C LEU A 63 -5.64 9.71 -0.36
N PRO A 64 -6.05 10.26 -1.52
CA PRO A 64 -5.33 11.36 -2.15
C PRO A 64 -5.07 12.54 -1.21
N HIS A 65 -6.07 12.93 -0.40
CA HIS A 65 -5.94 14.01 0.57
C HIS A 65 -4.91 13.69 1.66
N VAL A 66 -4.98 12.48 2.24
CA VAL A 66 -4.01 12.03 3.26
C VAL A 66 -2.58 12.03 2.69
N ILE A 67 -2.39 11.52 1.48
CA ILE A 67 -1.08 11.51 0.80
C ILE A 67 -0.58 12.94 0.56
N ASN A 68 -1.45 13.83 0.08
CA ASN A 68 -1.11 15.24 -0.14
C ASN A 68 -0.69 15.92 1.17
N ARG A 69 -1.37 15.64 2.30
CA ARG A 69 -1.00 16.15 3.62
C ARG A 69 0.37 15.66 4.06
N ILE A 70 0.64 14.35 3.92
CA ILE A 70 1.96 13.78 4.24
C ILE A 70 3.05 14.48 3.43
N HIS A 71 2.82 14.71 2.13
CA HIS A 71 3.78 15.44 1.30
C HIS A 71 3.96 16.91 1.72
N ALA A 72 2.88 17.59 2.12
CA ALA A 72 2.95 18.98 2.55
C ALA A 72 3.68 19.14 3.89
N GLU A 73 3.39 18.25 4.85
CA GLU A 73 3.96 18.28 6.20
C GLU A 73 5.41 17.80 6.22
N TYR A 74 5.69 16.69 5.53
CA TYR A 74 6.98 16.01 5.61
C TYR A 74 7.89 16.24 4.40
N GLY A 75 7.42 16.86 3.32
CA GLY A 75 8.18 17.06 2.09
C GLY A 75 9.42 17.97 2.24
N ALA A 76 9.40 18.90 3.20
CA ALA A 76 10.56 19.73 3.52
C ALA A 76 11.67 18.95 4.25
N VAL A 77 11.29 17.95 5.04
CA VAL A 77 12.21 17.14 5.86
C VAL A 77 12.73 15.94 5.08
N TYR A 78 11.89 15.33 4.24
CA TYR A 78 12.23 14.16 3.44
C TYR A 78 12.17 14.49 1.95
N PRO A 79 13.33 14.78 1.30
CA PRO A 79 13.39 15.23 -0.08
C PRO A 79 12.69 14.30 -1.08
N THR A 80 12.68 12.99 -0.82
CA THR A 80 11.98 12.00 -1.66
C THR A 80 10.48 12.24 -1.68
N LEU A 81 9.86 12.61 -0.56
CA LEU A 81 8.43 12.94 -0.50
C LEU A 81 8.14 14.26 -1.23
N GLY A 82 9.03 15.24 -1.11
CA GLY A 82 8.96 16.48 -1.89
C GLY A 82 9.06 16.24 -3.40
N MET A 83 9.95 15.35 -3.83
CA MET A 83 10.09 14.94 -5.23
C MET A 83 8.83 14.23 -5.75
N ILE A 84 8.28 13.29 -4.99
CA ILE A 84 7.05 12.57 -5.37
C ILE A 84 5.87 13.55 -5.52
N ARG A 85 5.76 14.55 -4.64
CA ARG A 85 4.75 15.61 -4.74
C ARG A 85 4.88 16.39 -6.06
N GLU A 86 6.09 16.80 -6.43
CA GLU A 86 6.32 17.54 -7.67
C GLU A 86 6.04 16.67 -8.91
N LEU A 87 6.41 15.39 -8.88
CA LEU A 87 6.06 14.45 -9.94
C LEU A 87 4.54 14.30 -10.09
N LYS A 88 3.82 14.14 -8.97
CA LYS A 88 2.35 14.08 -8.97
C LYS A 88 1.75 15.33 -9.62
N ARG A 89 2.19 16.52 -9.22
CA ARG A 89 1.71 17.80 -9.76
C ARG A 89 1.93 17.93 -11.27
N ARG A 90 3.05 17.42 -11.78
CA ARG A 90 3.35 17.40 -13.23
C ARG A 90 2.51 16.40 -14.01
N LEU A 91 2.20 15.26 -13.40
CA LEU A 91 1.43 14.18 -14.04
C LEU A 91 -0.08 14.43 -13.99
N SER A 92 -0.58 15.10 -12.94
CA SER A 92 -1.99 15.45 -12.78
C SER A 92 -2.12 16.80 -12.06
N PRO A 93 -2.19 17.92 -12.80
CA PRO A 93 -2.18 19.26 -12.22
C PRO A 93 -3.51 19.70 -11.56
N TYR A 94 -4.56 18.87 -11.58
CA TYR A 94 -5.93 19.23 -11.17
C TYR A 94 -6.38 18.61 -9.82
N ASP A 95 -5.47 18.05 -9.04
CA ASP A 95 -5.80 17.15 -7.91
C ASP A 95 -5.70 17.82 -6.52
N GLU A 96 -5.86 19.15 -6.47
CA GLU A 96 -5.80 19.96 -5.24
C GLU A 96 -7.20 20.49 -4.86
N GLU A 97 -8.14 19.59 -4.54
CA GLU A 97 -9.38 19.99 -3.87
C GLU A 97 -9.11 20.27 -2.38
N GLU A 98 -9.70 21.36 -1.85
CA GLU A 98 -9.56 21.79 -0.46
C GLU A 98 -10.11 20.75 0.54
N GLU A 99 -9.33 20.50 1.59
CA GLU A 99 -9.62 19.50 2.62
C GLU A 99 -10.81 19.88 3.51
N LYS A 100 -11.64 18.89 3.84
CA LYS A 100 -12.42 18.91 5.09
C LYS A 100 -11.59 18.27 6.19
N VAL A 101 -11.45 18.98 7.32
CA VAL A 101 -10.85 18.44 8.54
C VAL A 101 -11.62 17.19 8.95
N GLU A 102 -10.95 16.03 8.97
CA GLU A 102 -11.56 14.72 9.27
C GLU A 102 -12.10 14.66 10.71
N TYR A 103 -11.43 15.36 11.63
CA TYR A 103 -11.83 15.45 13.03
C TYR A 103 -11.28 16.73 13.65
N ASP A 104 -12.17 17.61 14.10
CA ASP A 104 -11.87 18.79 14.91
C ASP A 104 -12.45 18.57 16.30
N GLY A 105 -11.64 18.05 17.22
CA GLY A 105 -12.07 17.73 18.56
C GLY A 105 -10.93 17.35 19.48
N THR A 106 -11.10 17.65 20.77
CA THR A 106 -10.17 17.24 21.82
C THR A 106 -10.60 15.87 22.33
N ARG A 107 -9.74 14.86 22.23
CA ARG A 107 -9.99 13.56 22.86
C ARG A 107 -9.54 13.62 24.31
N GLU A 108 -10.49 13.59 25.24
CA GLU A 108 -10.18 13.39 26.66
C GLU A 108 -9.96 11.90 26.91
N PHE A 109 -8.79 11.55 27.45
CA PHE A 109 -8.47 10.20 27.87
C PHE A 109 -8.21 10.21 29.38
N SER A 110 -8.92 9.36 30.12
CA SER A 110 -8.65 9.12 31.53
C SER A 110 -7.60 8.01 31.68
N LEU A 111 -6.60 8.26 32.52
CA LEU A 111 -5.61 7.25 32.91
C LEU A 111 -6.01 6.59 34.23
N PRO A 112 -5.82 5.27 34.40
CA PRO A 112 -5.22 4.35 33.43
C PRO A 112 -6.21 3.98 32.31
N CYS A 113 -5.73 3.98 31.07
CA CYS A 113 -6.52 3.51 29.93
C CYS A 113 -6.73 2.00 30.09
N PRO A 114 -7.97 1.50 30.23
CA PRO A 114 -8.21 0.08 30.34
C PRO A 114 -7.78 -0.62 29.04
N THR A 115 -7.10 -1.76 29.13
CA THR A 115 -6.63 -2.51 27.95
C THR A 115 -7.21 -3.93 27.85
N ARG A 116 -7.96 -4.37 28.87
CA ARG A 116 -8.53 -5.72 28.95
C ARG A 116 -10.05 -5.66 28.99
N GLY A 117 -10.70 -6.59 28.30
CA GLY A 117 -12.17 -6.73 28.32
C GLY A 117 -12.94 -5.58 27.67
N LEU A 118 -12.28 -4.69 26.91
CA LEU A 118 -12.94 -3.59 26.21
C LEU A 118 -13.52 -3.94 24.85
N TYR A 119 -13.03 -5.03 24.25
CA TYR A 119 -13.54 -5.49 22.97
C TYR A 119 -14.74 -6.39 23.21
N ALA A 120 -15.91 -5.95 22.77
CA ALA A 120 -17.10 -6.80 22.75
C ALA A 120 -16.85 -8.02 21.87
N GLU A 121 -17.30 -9.18 22.33
CA GLU A 121 -17.40 -10.35 21.47
C GLU A 121 -18.31 -10.03 20.30
N ARG A 122 -17.91 -10.47 19.11
CA ARG A 122 -18.73 -10.31 17.91
C ARG A 122 -19.74 -11.44 17.87
N GLU A 123 -20.94 -11.12 17.41
CA GLU A 123 -21.98 -12.11 17.14
C GLU A 123 -21.46 -13.20 16.19
N ASP A 124 -21.86 -14.45 16.45
CA ASP A 124 -21.38 -15.63 15.70
C ASP A 124 -21.60 -15.53 14.19
N HIS A 125 -22.74 -14.96 13.76
CA HIS A 125 -23.04 -14.80 12.34
C HIS A 125 -22.09 -13.80 11.65
N VAL A 126 -21.58 -12.79 12.36
CA VAL A 126 -20.58 -11.84 11.84
C VAL A 126 -19.23 -12.53 11.69
N ILE A 127 -18.86 -13.36 12.68
CA ILE A 127 -17.64 -14.16 12.63
C ILE A 127 -17.69 -15.13 11.44
N LEU A 128 -18.82 -15.81 11.24
CA LEU A 128 -19.02 -16.73 10.13
C LEU A 128 -18.89 -16.01 8.77
N ALA A 129 -19.54 -14.86 8.61
CA ALA A 129 -19.44 -14.06 7.39
C ALA A 129 -17.98 -13.64 7.08
N PHE A 130 -17.19 -13.28 8.09
CA PHE A 130 -15.76 -12.97 7.90
C PHE A 130 -14.93 -14.20 7.53
N LYS A 131 -15.23 -15.38 8.08
CA LYS A 131 -14.56 -16.62 7.69
C LYS A 131 -14.86 -16.96 6.23
N GLU A 132 -16.11 -16.86 5.80
CA GLU A 132 -16.54 -17.10 4.42
C GLU A 132 -15.89 -16.10 3.45
N GLU A 133 -15.87 -14.81 3.81
CA GLU A 133 -15.19 -13.78 3.01
C GLU A 133 -13.68 -14.07 2.88
N LEU A 134 -13.01 -14.42 3.96
CA LEU A 134 -11.60 -14.79 3.95
C LEU A 134 -11.33 -16.00 3.05
N GLN A 135 -12.14 -17.05 3.17
CA GLN A 135 -12.01 -18.24 2.32
C GLN A 135 -12.19 -17.90 0.84
N ARG A 136 -13.21 -17.10 0.50
CA ARG A 136 -13.46 -16.64 -0.87
C ARG A 136 -12.26 -15.88 -1.45
N ILE A 137 -11.66 -14.98 -0.66
CA ILE A 137 -10.46 -14.22 -1.07
C ILE A 137 -9.29 -15.17 -1.30
N VAL A 138 -9.03 -16.08 -0.37
CA VAL A 138 -7.88 -17.00 -0.43
C VAL A 138 -7.99 -17.98 -1.60
N SER A 139 -9.19 -18.49 -1.88
CA SER A 139 -9.45 -19.34 -3.05
C SER A 139 -9.20 -18.60 -4.37
N GLY A 140 -9.31 -17.27 -4.39
CA GLY A 140 -9.00 -16.46 -5.56
C GLY A 140 -7.52 -16.38 -5.92
N TYR A 141 -6.63 -16.74 -4.99
CA TYR A 141 -5.18 -16.60 -5.16
C TYR A 141 -4.55 -17.61 -6.14
N GLU A 142 -5.27 -18.68 -6.50
CA GLU A 142 -4.82 -19.67 -7.48
C GLU A 142 -4.98 -19.18 -8.93
N GLN A 143 -5.67 -18.05 -9.13
CA GLN A 143 -5.83 -17.47 -10.45
C GLN A 143 -4.49 -16.89 -10.93
N ASN A 144 -3.97 -17.45 -12.02
CA ASN A 144 -2.67 -17.09 -12.61
C ASN A 144 -2.74 -15.72 -13.31
N ARG A 145 -2.93 -14.67 -12.51
CA ARG A 145 -2.85 -13.28 -12.96
C ARG A 145 -1.39 -12.86 -12.86
N ALA A 146 -0.94 -12.01 -13.78
CA ALA A 146 0.37 -11.38 -13.71
C ALA A 146 0.18 -9.87 -13.59
N TYR A 147 1.10 -9.18 -12.91
CA TYR A 147 1.17 -7.73 -12.98
C TYR A 147 1.48 -7.28 -14.41
N LYS A 148 1.13 -6.03 -14.72
CA LYS A 148 1.59 -5.40 -15.96
C LYS A 148 3.11 -5.29 -15.93
N SER A 149 3.75 -5.59 -17.06
CA SER A 149 5.18 -5.36 -17.24
C SER A 149 5.46 -3.86 -17.27
N VAL A 150 6.41 -3.38 -16.46
CA VAL A 150 6.85 -1.98 -16.49
C VAL A 150 8.22 -1.91 -17.15
N GLN A 151 8.34 -1.10 -18.18
CA GLN A 151 9.58 -0.84 -18.92
C GLN A 151 9.93 0.64 -18.83
N TYR A 152 11.21 0.97 -18.83
CA TYR A 152 11.67 2.34 -18.90
C TYR A 152 12.60 2.57 -20.10
N GLU A 153 12.43 3.71 -20.76
CA GLU A 153 13.23 4.15 -21.90
C GLU A 153 13.81 5.53 -21.62
N PHE A 154 15.11 5.71 -21.83
CA PHE A 154 15.75 7.01 -21.66
C PHE A 154 15.73 7.82 -22.96
N GLN A 155 15.33 9.09 -22.88
CA GLN A 155 15.25 9.99 -24.02
C GLN A 155 15.92 11.33 -23.75
N GLU A 156 16.30 12.04 -24.81
CA GLU A 156 16.94 13.37 -24.70
C GLU A 156 15.88 14.46 -24.55
N ASP A 157 16.05 15.30 -23.53
CA ASP A 157 15.38 16.59 -23.33
C ASP A 157 13.85 16.63 -23.53
N GLN A 158 13.14 15.58 -23.09
CA GLN A 158 11.68 15.56 -23.04
C GLN A 158 11.14 15.33 -21.60
N PRO A 159 9.97 15.90 -21.26
CA PRO A 159 9.31 15.66 -19.98
C PRO A 159 8.96 14.17 -19.79
N LEU A 160 8.83 13.72 -18.53
CA LEU A 160 8.40 12.36 -18.18
C LEU A 160 7.07 12.05 -18.87
N TYR A 161 7.00 10.95 -19.61
CA TYR A 161 5.76 10.49 -20.21
C TYR A 161 5.52 9.00 -19.97
N CYS A 162 4.24 8.64 -19.82
CA CYS A 162 3.80 7.30 -19.52
C CYS A 162 2.83 6.83 -20.60
N THR A 163 3.11 5.69 -21.22
CA THR A 163 2.20 5.03 -22.17
C THR A 163 1.78 3.69 -21.62
N VAL A 164 0.47 3.43 -21.59
CA VAL A 164 -0.10 2.16 -21.14
C VAL A 164 -0.63 1.41 -22.35
N SER A 165 -0.04 0.25 -22.64
CA SER A 165 -0.38 -0.59 -23.80
C SER A 165 -0.68 -2.01 -23.32
N GLY A 166 -1.97 -2.35 -23.20
CA GLY A 166 -2.42 -3.66 -22.75
C GLY A 166 -1.85 -4.03 -21.37
N ASN A 167 -1.00 -5.08 -21.33
CA ASN A 167 -0.32 -5.56 -20.13
C ASN A 167 1.09 -4.98 -19.93
N SER A 168 1.42 -3.88 -20.61
CA SER A 168 2.70 -3.18 -20.49
C SER A 168 2.51 -1.70 -20.18
N VAL A 169 3.41 -1.16 -19.37
CA VAL A 169 3.52 0.26 -19.04
C VAL A 169 4.93 0.69 -19.42
N THR A 170 5.07 1.67 -20.31
CA THR A 170 6.37 2.21 -20.70
C THR A 170 6.51 3.62 -20.13
N LEU A 171 7.52 3.80 -19.27
CA LEU A 171 7.90 5.07 -18.67
C LEU A 171 9.08 5.65 -19.44
N LYS A 172 8.94 6.85 -19.94
CA LYS A 172 9.98 7.47 -20.76
C LYS A 172 10.55 8.65 -20.02
N ILE A 173 11.84 8.56 -19.73
CA ILE A 173 12.53 9.35 -18.71
C ILE A 173 13.63 10.16 -19.39
N SER A 174 13.74 11.44 -19.03
CA SER A 174 14.84 12.29 -19.53
C SER A 174 16.19 11.80 -19.05
N LYS A 175 17.18 11.69 -19.95
CA LYS A 175 18.58 11.33 -19.62
C LYS A 175 19.19 12.25 -18.54
N GLY A 176 18.72 13.50 -18.42
CA GLY A 176 19.17 14.45 -17.39
C GLY A 176 18.73 14.11 -15.97
N THR A 177 17.81 13.15 -15.79
CA THR A 177 17.28 12.72 -14.48
C THR A 177 17.91 11.42 -13.96
N LYS A 178 19.01 10.96 -14.59
CA LYS A 178 19.72 9.69 -14.33
C LYS A 178 19.98 9.38 -12.86
N GLY A 179 20.23 10.37 -12.02
CA GLY A 179 20.56 10.16 -10.59
C GLY A 179 19.44 9.52 -9.75
N ALA A 180 18.18 9.59 -10.20
CA ALA A 180 17.03 9.03 -9.45
C ALA A 180 16.57 7.65 -9.96
N ALA A 181 16.95 7.25 -11.18
CA ALA A 181 16.46 6.02 -11.81
C ALA A 181 17.29 4.77 -11.44
N ASP A 182 18.56 4.93 -11.05
CA ASP A 182 19.44 3.82 -10.65
C ASP A 182 19.18 3.32 -9.21
N LEU A 183 18.18 3.87 -8.52
CA LEU A 183 17.74 3.46 -7.17
C LEU A 183 16.48 2.58 -7.17
N LEU A 184 15.92 2.27 -8.35
CA LEU A 184 14.74 1.40 -8.54
C LEU A 184 15.16 0.04 -9.12
#